data_AF-A0A926ZRX1-F1
#
_entry.id   AF-A0A926ZRX1-F1
#
_cell.length_a   1.000
_cell.length_b   1.000
_cell.length_c   1.000
_cell.angle_alpha   90.00
_cell.angle_beta   90.00
_cell.angle_gamma   90.00
#
_symmetry.space_group_name_H-M   'P 1'
#
loop_
_entity.id
_entity.type
_entity.pdbx_description
1 polymer ?
#
loop_
_entity_poly.entity_id
_entity_poly.type
_entity_poly.pdbx_seq_one_letter_code
_entity_poly.pdbx_strand_id
1 'polypeptide(L)'
;MKELKNKIDSIRRALKAKSIVVPSAEVESKILELCPKFPDDWCSDIRTEIIKALINDNQSSDIAPVQVTESILVDTTESEAPKEINYNDEIFQEIAPLESVENELCKQIEEEDGNQVNSAFTDVDNTPLDTAQASELTTVEDKSELVATTAKSMGIELHLSEIQNIASNVEYSGDSLDESIDDIRTAITTFVEYKAKNNQQKINDMISEVRATVSQRNQETSRWLNNGLSQIASDIKQGKPGFLTNSEKSGA
;
A
#
# COMPACT_ATOMS: atom_id res chain seq x y z
N MET A 1 -11.60 -32.65 14.19
CA MET A 1 -12.39 -32.22 13.01
C MET A 1 -13.36 -31.07 13.28
N LYS A 2 -14.20 -31.09 14.34
CA LYS A 2 -15.13 -29.97 14.62
C LYS A 2 -14.41 -28.63 14.88
N GLU A 3 -13.29 -28.67 15.61
CA GLU A 3 -12.51 -27.47 15.92
C GLU A 3 -11.87 -26.84 14.68
N LEU A 4 -11.31 -27.67 13.79
CA LEU A 4 -10.74 -27.21 12.52
C LEU A 4 -11.78 -26.46 11.66
N LYS A 5 -13.00 -27.00 11.54
CA LYS A 5 -14.11 -26.33 10.84
C LYS A 5 -14.46 -24.97 11.44
N ASN A 6 -14.51 -24.88 12.78
CA ASN A 6 -14.76 -23.60 13.46
C ASN A 6 -13.66 -22.57 13.18
N LYS A 7 -12.39 -23.00 13.11
CA LYS A 7 -11.26 -22.10 12.78
C LYS A 7 -11.28 -21.68 11.31
N ILE A 8 -11.60 -22.60 10.40
CA ILE A 8 -11.78 -22.29 8.97
C ILE A 8 -12.88 -21.23 8.80
N ASP A 9 -14.04 -21.39 9.43
CA ASP A 9 -15.13 -20.41 9.33
C ASP A 9 -14.76 -19.06 9.96
N SER A 10 -13.98 -19.06 11.04
CA SER A 10 -13.45 -17.85 11.68
C SER A 10 -12.49 -17.08 10.76
N ILE A 11 -11.60 -17.78 10.05
CA ILE A 11 -10.69 -17.19 9.06
C ILE A 11 -11.46 -16.69 7.85
N ARG A 12 -12.40 -17.48 7.31
CA ARG A 12 -13.24 -17.07 6.17
C ARG A 12 -14.07 -15.84 6.47
N ARG A 13 -14.60 -15.71 7.70
CA ARG A 13 -15.33 -14.50 8.12
C ARG A 13 -14.41 -13.28 8.13
N ALA A 14 -13.17 -13.42 8.59
CA ALA A 14 -12.19 -12.34 8.60
C ALA A 14 -11.75 -11.94 7.17
N LEU A 15 -11.57 -12.91 6.27
CA LEU A 15 -11.24 -12.65 4.86
C LEU A 15 -12.41 -12.01 4.10
N LYS A 16 -13.65 -12.44 4.39
CA LYS A 16 -14.86 -11.85 3.81
C LYS A 16 -15.05 -10.39 4.24
N ALA A 17 -14.66 -10.03 5.47
CA ALA A 17 -14.66 -8.63 5.92
C ALA A 17 -13.67 -7.75 5.13
N LYS A 18 -12.68 -8.36 4.48
CA LYS A 18 -11.72 -7.72 3.57
C LYS A 18 -12.08 -7.92 2.08
N SER A 19 -13.30 -8.33 1.77
CA SER A 19 -13.79 -8.59 0.41
C SER A 19 -13.08 -9.70 -0.37
N ILE A 20 -12.39 -10.62 0.32
CA ILE A 20 -11.70 -11.75 -0.31
C ILE A 20 -12.52 -13.03 -0.08
N VAL A 21 -12.84 -13.75 -1.15
CA VAL A 21 -13.63 -14.98 -1.11
C VAL A 21 -12.71 -16.18 -1.33
N VAL A 22 -12.32 -16.83 -0.22
CA VAL A 22 -11.47 -18.02 -0.24
C VAL A 22 -12.30 -19.29 0.03
N PRO A 23 -12.15 -20.37 -0.78
CA PRO A 23 -12.79 -21.65 -0.53
C PRO A 23 -12.24 -22.34 0.74
N SER A 24 -13.10 -23.09 1.44
CA SER A 24 -12.73 -23.74 2.72
C SER A 24 -11.54 -24.70 2.60
N ALA A 25 -11.38 -25.36 1.45
CA ALA A 25 -10.28 -26.29 1.20
C ALA A 25 -8.91 -25.59 1.15
N GLU A 26 -8.87 -24.37 0.63
CA GLU A 26 -7.63 -23.58 0.55
C GLU A 26 -7.24 -23.05 1.93
N VAL A 27 -8.22 -22.59 2.72
CA VAL A 27 -8.00 -22.22 4.13
C VAL A 27 -7.52 -23.43 4.94
N GLU A 28 -8.11 -24.60 4.74
CA GLU A 28 -7.69 -25.84 5.40
C GLU A 28 -6.26 -26.25 5.04
N SER A 29 -5.91 -26.21 3.75
CA SER A 29 -4.56 -26.47 3.27
C SER A 29 -3.54 -25.54 3.92
N LYS A 30 -3.85 -24.24 3.99
CA LYS A 30 -2.96 -23.23 4.57
C LYS A 30 -2.79 -23.39 6.08
N ILE A 31 -3.85 -23.80 6.78
CA ILE A 31 -3.77 -24.14 8.20
C ILE A 31 -2.84 -25.34 8.41
N LEU A 32 -2.98 -26.40 7.63
CA LEU A 32 -2.16 -27.61 7.79
C LEU A 32 -0.70 -27.40 7.36
N GLU A 33 -0.45 -26.47 6.43
CA GLU A 33 0.89 -26.06 6.02
C GLU A 33 1.64 -25.30 7.13
N LEU A 34 0.99 -24.30 7.75
CA LEU A 34 1.60 -23.47 8.79
C LEU A 34 1.48 -24.06 10.20
N CYS A 35 0.58 -25.01 10.41
CA CYS A 35 0.31 -25.66 11.69
C CYS A 35 0.18 -27.19 11.50
N PRO A 36 1.31 -27.91 11.29
CA PRO A 36 1.29 -29.33 10.98
C PRO A 36 0.82 -30.21 12.15
N LYS A 37 0.88 -29.72 13.41
CA LYS A 37 0.33 -30.39 14.60
C LYS A 37 -0.89 -29.66 15.15
N PHE A 38 -1.84 -29.31 14.29
CA PHE A 38 -3.14 -28.84 14.74
C PHE A 38 -3.85 -29.92 15.59
N PRO A 39 -4.44 -29.58 16.75
CA PRO A 39 -4.70 -28.24 17.30
C PRO A 39 -3.64 -27.71 18.28
N ASP A 40 -2.64 -28.51 18.66
CA ASP A 40 -1.72 -28.20 19.77
C ASP A 40 -0.87 -26.95 19.51
N ASP A 41 -0.54 -26.70 18.24
CA ASP A 41 0.25 -25.54 17.81
C ASP A 41 -0.64 -24.32 17.49
N TRP A 42 -1.95 -24.33 17.75
CA TRP A 42 -2.82 -23.21 17.36
C TRP A 42 -2.72 -22.01 18.31
N CYS A 43 -2.17 -20.89 17.83
CA CYS A 43 -2.17 -19.61 18.55
C CYS A 43 -2.76 -18.45 17.71
N SER A 44 -2.94 -17.27 18.34
CA SER A 44 -3.47 -16.07 17.68
C SER A 44 -2.56 -15.58 16.53
N ASP A 45 -1.25 -15.77 16.68
CA ASP A 45 -0.26 -15.32 15.71
C ASP A 45 -0.36 -16.13 14.41
N ILE A 46 -0.47 -17.46 14.51
CA ILE A 46 -0.66 -18.35 13.36
C ILE A 46 -1.95 -18.03 12.62
N ARG A 47 -3.04 -17.71 13.34
CA ARG A 47 -4.29 -17.26 12.70
C ARG A 47 -4.06 -16.01 11.85
N THR A 48 -3.32 -15.04 12.39
CA THR A 48 -3.03 -13.78 11.71
C THR A 48 -2.09 -13.99 10.52
N GLU A 49 -1.13 -14.90 10.65
CA GLU A 49 -0.19 -15.29 9.59
C GLU A 49 -0.90 -16.00 8.43
N ILE A 50 -1.82 -16.93 8.72
CA ILE A 50 -2.67 -17.58 7.70
C ILE A 50 -3.51 -16.53 6.95
N ILE A 51 -4.11 -15.58 7.66
CA ILE A 51 -4.89 -14.50 7.03
C ILE A 51 -3.99 -13.65 6.13
N LYS A 52 -2.78 -13.28 6.58
CA LYS A 52 -1.82 -12.51 5.76
C LYS A 52 -1.39 -13.27 4.52
N ALA A 53 -1.05 -14.55 4.66
CA ALA A 53 -0.63 -15.40 3.54
C ALA A 53 -1.75 -15.53 2.49
N LEU A 54 -2.99 -15.79 2.93
CA LEU A 54 -4.14 -15.90 2.02
C LEU A 54 -4.47 -14.58 1.31
N ILE A 55 -4.29 -13.44 1.98
CA ILE A 55 -4.43 -12.12 1.35
C ILE A 55 -3.37 -11.95 0.25
N ASN A 56 -2.11 -12.26 0.55
CA ASN A 56 -1.01 -12.11 -0.39
C ASN A 56 -1.15 -13.02 -1.63
N ASP A 57 -1.56 -14.27 -1.41
CA ASP A 57 -1.76 -15.26 -2.48
C ASP A 57 -2.92 -14.85 -3.41
N ASN A 58 -4.01 -14.30 -2.85
CA ASN A 58 -5.16 -13.84 -3.64
C ASN A 58 -4.98 -12.46 -4.26
N GLN A 59 -4.08 -11.61 -3.72
CA GLN A 59 -3.72 -10.33 -4.34
C GLN A 59 -2.70 -10.48 -5.48
N SER A 60 -1.90 -11.56 -5.47
CA SER A 60 -0.90 -11.83 -6.52
C SER A 60 -1.47 -12.53 -7.76
N SER A 61 -2.71 -13.04 -7.70
CA SER A 61 -3.28 -13.87 -8.78
C SER A 61 -4.05 -13.11 -9.87
N ASP A 62 -4.06 -11.77 -9.86
CA ASP A 62 -4.73 -10.95 -10.91
C ASP A 62 -3.88 -10.77 -12.19
N ILE A 63 -2.78 -11.52 -12.32
CA ILE A 63 -2.01 -11.62 -13.56
C ILE A 63 -2.24 -13.02 -14.14
N ALA A 64 -3.30 -13.15 -14.94
CA ALA A 64 -3.60 -14.37 -15.66
C ALA A 64 -2.42 -14.76 -16.60
N PRO A 65 -1.99 -16.03 -16.63
CA PRO A 65 -1.06 -16.52 -17.65
C PRO A 65 -1.84 -16.67 -18.97
N VAL A 66 -1.57 -15.79 -19.93
CA VAL A 66 -2.02 -15.95 -21.31
C VAL A 66 -1.28 -17.15 -21.90
N GLN A 67 -1.94 -18.30 -21.96
CA GLN A 67 -1.50 -19.41 -22.79
C GLN A 67 -1.74 -19.04 -24.26
N VAL A 68 -0.65 -18.76 -24.97
CA VAL A 68 -0.65 -18.75 -26.45
C VAL A 68 -0.21 -20.14 -26.89
N THR A 69 -1.17 -21.01 -27.16
CA THR A 69 -0.92 -22.23 -27.94
C THR A 69 -0.93 -21.89 -29.43
N GLU A 70 0.18 -22.28 -30.05
CA GLU A 70 0.55 -22.34 -31.47
C GLU A 70 -0.58 -22.52 -32.48
N SER A 71 -0.45 -21.86 -33.64
CA SER A 71 -0.42 -22.51 -34.96
C SER A 71 -0.38 -21.46 -36.07
N ILE A 72 0.80 -21.11 -36.58
CA ILE A 72 0.97 -20.73 -37.99
C ILE A 72 2.34 -21.25 -38.47
N LEU A 73 2.31 -22.35 -39.22
CA LEU A 73 3.34 -22.78 -40.16
C LEU A 73 3.42 -21.73 -41.28
N VAL A 74 4.54 -21.02 -41.43
CA VAL A 74 4.96 -20.54 -42.75
C VAL A 74 6.45 -20.80 -42.96
N ASP A 75 6.64 -21.43 -44.10
CA ASP A 75 7.80 -21.92 -44.81
C ASP A 75 9.01 -20.99 -44.88
N THR A 76 10.16 -21.64 -45.03
CA THR A 76 11.51 -21.09 -44.98
C THR A 76 11.94 -20.68 -46.37
N THR A 77 12.28 -19.40 -46.62
CA THR A 77 13.28 -19.04 -47.64
C THR A 77 14.01 -17.75 -47.25
N GLU A 78 15.28 -17.92 -46.89
CA GLU A 78 16.44 -17.15 -47.36
C GLU A 78 16.29 -15.61 -47.51
N SER A 79 16.92 -14.83 -46.60
CA SER A 79 17.79 -13.70 -46.98
C SER A 79 18.20 -12.86 -45.75
N GLU A 80 19.52 -12.82 -45.54
CA GLU A 80 20.34 -11.78 -44.89
C GLU A 80 20.08 -11.41 -43.41
N ALA A 81 21.08 -11.72 -42.60
CA ALA A 81 21.22 -11.35 -41.20
C ALA A 81 21.16 -9.82 -40.97
N PRO A 82 20.34 -9.33 -40.03
CA PRO A 82 20.55 -8.02 -39.45
C PRO A 82 21.57 -8.14 -38.31
N LYS A 83 22.64 -7.35 -38.42
CA LYS A 83 23.64 -7.14 -37.37
C LYS A 83 22.97 -6.81 -36.04
N GLU A 84 23.36 -7.53 -34.99
CA GLU A 84 23.06 -7.21 -33.61
C GLU A 84 23.48 -5.76 -33.31
N ILE A 85 22.50 -4.91 -33.03
CA ILE A 85 22.77 -3.62 -32.39
C ILE A 85 22.78 -3.90 -30.89
N ASN A 86 23.99 -4.13 -30.39
CA ASN A 86 24.34 -4.12 -28.98
C ASN A 86 24.12 -2.71 -28.42
N TYR A 87 23.00 -2.48 -27.74
CA TYR A 87 22.79 -1.29 -26.90
C TYR A 87 23.23 -1.60 -25.47
N ASN A 88 24.53 -1.82 -25.29
CA ASN A 88 25.18 -1.61 -24.01
C ASN A 88 26.17 -0.47 -24.16
N ASP A 89 26.13 0.41 -23.16
CA ASP A 89 26.99 1.54 -22.85
C ASP A 89 26.56 2.94 -23.33
N GLU A 90 26.46 3.81 -22.30
CA GLU A 90 26.43 5.27 -22.30
C GLU A 90 25.07 5.99 -22.39
N ILE A 91 24.20 5.76 -21.38
CA ILE A 91 23.54 6.88 -20.69
C ILE A 91 23.65 6.65 -19.17
N PHE A 92 24.87 6.82 -18.65
CA PHE A 92 25.08 7.19 -17.24
C PHE A 92 24.95 8.71 -17.15
N GLN A 93 23.81 9.21 -16.68
CA GLN A 93 23.81 10.45 -15.92
C GLN A 93 23.67 10.08 -14.46
N GLU A 94 24.82 10.14 -13.80
CA GLU A 94 25.03 10.46 -12.38
C GLU A 94 23.78 10.97 -11.67
N ILE A 95 23.07 10.07 -10.99
CA ILE A 95 22.07 10.45 -9.99
C ILE A 95 22.87 10.59 -8.69
N ALA A 96 23.07 11.84 -8.27
CA ALA A 96 23.66 12.17 -6.98
C ALA A 96 22.93 11.42 -5.84
N PRO A 97 23.62 11.02 -4.77
CA PRO A 97 22.96 10.42 -3.62
C PRO A 97 22.07 11.47 -2.97
N LEU A 98 20.76 11.22 -2.92
CA LEU A 98 19.83 11.97 -2.08
C LEU A 98 20.07 11.59 -0.62
N GLU A 99 21.17 12.10 -0.06
CA GLU A 99 21.29 12.31 1.37
C GLU A 99 20.40 13.48 1.78
N SER A 100 19.62 13.27 2.85
CA SER A 100 19.00 14.28 3.70
C SER A 100 18.10 15.31 3.01
N VAL A 101 16.81 14.97 2.89
CA VAL A 101 15.73 15.96 3.01
C VAL A 101 15.09 15.79 4.40
N GLU A 102 15.92 15.88 5.44
CA GLU A 102 15.45 16.34 6.72
C GLU A 102 15.58 17.87 6.71
N ASN A 103 14.56 18.55 7.25
CA ASN A 103 14.63 19.91 7.76
C ASN A 103 14.35 21.10 6.82
N GLU A 104 13.12 21.22 6.26
CA GLU A 104 12.62 22.53 5.82
C GLU A 104 11.08 22.68 5.83
N LEU A 105 10.38 22.07 6.80
CA LEU A 105 8.95 22.31 7.04
C LEU A 105 8.64 22.57 8.52
N CYS A 106 9.45 23.40 9.17
CA CYS A 106 9.21 23.94 10.51
C CYS A 106 9.59 25.42 10.59
N LYS A 107 9.11 26.20 9.62
CA LYS A 107 9.32 27.65 9.61
C LYS A 107 8.15 28.37 8.96
N GLN A 108 7.04 28.46 9.69
CA GLN A 108 6.04 29.53 9.63
C GLN A 108 4.86 29.11 10.51
N ILE A 109 4.80 29.65 11.73
CA ILE A 109 3.64 30.27 12.39
C ILE A 109 4.18 30.67 13.77
N GLU A 110 4.90 31.79 13.81
CA GLU A 110 4.98 32.63 15.00
C GLU A 110 4.87 34.08 14.53
N GLU A 111 4.03 34.80 15.27
CA GLU A 111 3.94 36.26 15.44
C GLU A 111 2.79 37.04 14.75
N GLU A 112 2.17 37.84 15.63
CA GLU A 112 1.13 38.87 15.49
C GLU A 112 -0.34 38.38 15.53
N ASP A 113 -1.20 38.80 16.47
CA ASP A 113 -1.17 39.96 17.39
C ASP A 113 -2.15 39.72 18.55
N GLY A 114 -1.82 40.24 19.73
CA GLY A 114 -2.59 40.09 20.95
C GLY A 114 -3.69 41.13 21.11
N ASN A 115 -4.79 40.76 21.79
CA ASN A 115 -5.38 41.68 22.76
C ASN A 115 -6.23 40.98 23.84
N GLN A 116 -6.12 41.53 25.04
CA GLN A 116 -6.74 41.24 26.34
C GLN A 116 -8.28 41.07 26.22
N VAL A 117 -9.03 40.37 27.08
CA VAL A 117 -9.22 40.45 28.55
C VAL A 117 -10.11 39.23 28.90
N ASN A 118 -9.86 38.37 29.90
CA ASN A 118 -10.29 38.60 31.29
C ASN A 118 -9.76 37.47 32.20
N SER A 119 -9.02 37.88 33.21
CA SER A 119 -8.75 37.15 34.45
C SER A 119 -9.98 37.28 35.36
N ALA A 120 -10.54 36.17 35.83
CA ALA A 120 -11.18 36.05 37.15
C ALA A 120 -11.68 34.61 37.38
N PHE A 121 -10.88 33.79 38.07
CA PHE A 121 -11.25 33.14 39.33
C PHE A 121 -10.09 32.26 39.80
N THR A 122 -9.20 32.86 40.59
CA THR A 122 -8.46 32.15 41.63
C THR A 122 -9.41 31.99 42.81
N ASP A 123 -9.76 30.77 43.18
CA ASP A 123 -10.01 30.45 44.58
C ASP A 123 -9.26 29.17 44.92
N VAL A 124 -8.21 29.39 45.70
CA VAL A 124 -7.46 28.39 46.45
C VAL A 124 -8.37 27.98 47.59
N ASP A 125 -8.94 26.77 47.53
CA ASP A 125 -9.47 26.12 48.74
C ASP A 125 -8.56 24.94 49.11
N ASN A 126 -7.71 25.20 50.09
CA ASN A 126 -6.93 24.18 50.78
C ASN A 126 -7.88 23.37 51.66
N THR A 127 -8.25 22.17 51.23
CA THR A 127 -8.76 21.12 52.12
C THR A 127 -7.84 19.90 52.04
N PRO A 128 -7.31 19.39 53.18
CA PRO A 128 -6.62 18.10 53.23
C PRO A 128 -7.66 16.98 53.37
N LEU A 129 -7.24 15.72 53.08
CA LEU A 129 -8.03 14.47 53.06
C LEU A 129 -8.86 14.31 51.76
N ASP A 130 -8.75 13.23 50.98
CA ASP A 130 -8.73 11.83 51.42
C ASP A 130 -8.09 10.91 50.35
N THR A 131 -7.36 9.91 50.85
CA THR A 131 -6.77 8.83 50.06
C THR A 131 -7.87 7.81 49.76
N ALA A 132 -8.67 8.03 48.72
CA ALA A 132 -9.52 6.99 48.15
C ALA A 132 -10.17 7.48 46.86
N GLN A 133 -9.54 7.21 45.71
CA GLN A 133 -10.18 6.72 44.49
C GLN A 133 -9.19 6.83 43.31
N ALA A 134 -8.32 5.82 43.19
CA ALA A 134 -7.96 5.31 41.88
C ALA A 134 -9.23 4.65 41.31
N SER A 135 -10.19 5.48 40.88
CA SER A 135 -11.42 5.00 40.27
C SER A 135 -11.12 4.81 38.79
N GLU A 136 -10.72 3.59 38.46
CA GLU A 136 -10.93 2.89 37.20
C GLU A 136 -11.48 3.80 36.06
N LEU A 137 -10.60 4.22 35.15
CA LEU A 137 -10.94 4.94 33.92
C LEU A 137 -11.79 4.01 33.02
N THR A 138 -13.08 3.90 33.33
CA THR A 138 -13.96 2.86 32.78
C THR A 138 -14.67 3.29 31.51
N THR A 139 -14.78 4.59 31.25
CA THR A 139 -15.48 5.09 30.06
C THR A 139 -14.51 5.37 28.91
N VAL A 140 -14.95 5.09 27.68
CA VAL A 140 -14.20 5.42 26.46
C VAL A 140 -13.99 6.94 26.33
N GLU A 141 -14.85 7.74 26.95
CA GLU A 141 -14.82 9.20 26.90
C GLU A 141 -13.64 9.77 27.72
N ASP A 142 -13.46 9.30 28.95
CA ASP A 142 -12.30 9.68 29.80
C ASP A 142 -10.97 9.24 29.15
N LYS A 143 -10.97 8.04 28.54
CA LYS A 143 -9.82 7.53 27.78
C LYS A 143 -9.51 8.39 26.57
N SER A 144 -10.54 8.87 25.88
CA SER A 144 -10.39 9.73 24.69
C SER A 144 -9.82 11.09 25.06
N GLU A 145 -10.24 11.67 26.17
CA GLU A 145 -9.68 12.94 26.67
C GLU A 145 -8.22 12.80 27.07
N LEU A 146 -7.86 11.69 27.74
CA LEU A 146 -6.49 11.41 28.14
C LEU A 146 -5.58 11.17 26.92
N VAL A 147 -6.07 10.45 25.90
CA VAL A 147 -5.38 10.28 24.61
C VAL A 147 -5.20 11.63 23.91
N ALA A 148 -6.24 12.46 23.85
CA ALA A 148 -6.18 13.77 23.20
C ALA A 148 -5.16 14.69 23.87
N THR A 149 -5.18 14.76 25.21
CA THR A 149 -4.26 15.59 26.00
C THR A 149 -2.83 15.10 25.86
N THR A 150 -2.61 13.79 25.90
CA THR A 150 -1.29 13.19 25.73
C THR A 150 -0.75 13.42 24.32
N ALA A 151 -1.57 13.21 23.28
CA ALA A 151 -1.17 13.47 21.90
C ALA A 151 -0.79 14.94 21.68
N LYS A 152 -1.60 15.86 22.21
CA LYS A 152 -1.30 17.29 22.17
C LYS A 152 0.01 17.63 22.88
N SER A 153 0.29 16.99 24.03
CA SER A 153 1.57 17.16 24.75
C SER A 153 2.78 16.67 23.97
N MET A 154 2.59 15.69 23.08
CA MET A 154 3.60 15.16 22.16
C MET A 154 3.74 16.00 20.88
N GLY A 155 2.95 17.07 20.72
CA GLY A 155 2.89 17.86 19.48
C GLY A 155 2.20 17.13 18.33
N ILE A 156 1.43 16.08 18.62
CA ILE A 156 0.72 15.28 17.63
C ILE A 156 -0.74 15.72 17.59
N GLU A 157 -1.16 16.24 16.44
CA GLU A 157 -2.56 16.56 16.19
C GLU A 157 -3.28 15.31 15.67
N LEU A 158 -4.20 14.79 16.47
CA LEU A 158 -5.03 13.63 16.12
C LEU A 158 -6.47 14.08 15.86
N HIS A 159 -7.09 13.49 14.84
CA HIS A 159 -8.51 13.71 14.59
C HIS A 159 -9.37 12.97 15.63
N LEU A 160 -10.59 13.45 15.90
CA LEU A 160 -11.50 12.87 16.90
C LEU A 160 -11.72 11.37 16.71
N SER A 161 -11.87 10.91 15.47
CA SER A 161 -12.01 9.49 15.14
C SER A 161 -10.76 8.66 15.45
N GLU A 162 -9.57 9.26 15.36
CA GLU A 162 -8.29 8.60 15.65
C GLU A 162 -8.09 8.47 17.16
N ILE A 163 -8.43 9.53 17.89
CA ILE A 163 -8.46 9.55 19.35
C ILE A 163 -9.38 8.44 19.87
N GLN A 164 -10.60 8.34 19.35
CA GLN A 164 -11.56 7.31 19.73
C GLN A 164 -11.06 5.90 19.39
N ASN A 165 -10.43 5.72 18.23
CA ASN A 165 -9.86 4.43 17.85
C ASN A 165 -8.72 4.03 18.78
N ILE A 166 -7.80 4.94 19.11
CA ILE A 166 -6.71 4.65 20.04
C ILE A 166 -7.30 4.34 21.42
N ALA A 167 -8.19 5.19 21.94
CA ALA A 167 -8.82 5.01 23.25
C ALA A 167 -9.59 3.67 23.39
N SER A 168 -10.18 3.19 22.30
CA SER A 168 -10.88 1.89 22.27
C SER A 168 -9.94 0.68 22.26
N ASN A 169 -8.68 0.86 21.89
CA ASN A 169 -7.68 -0.20 21.78
C ASN A 169 -6.58 -0.11 22.85
N VAL A 170 -6.55 0.96 23.66
CA VAL A 170 -5.65 1.05 24.83
C VAL A 170 -6.23 0.22 25.97
N GLU A 171 -5.54 -0.87 26.29
CA GLU A 171 -5.75 -1.64 27.51
C GLU A 171 -4.88 -1.02 28.61
N TYR A 172 -5.51 -0.36 29.57
CA TYR A 172 -4.81 0.17 30.75
C TYR A 172 -4.43 -1.02 31.62
N SER A 173 -3.13 -1.29 31.68
CA SER A 173 -2.60 -2.39 32.47
C SER A 173 -2.04 -1.93 33.82
N GLY A 174 -1.88 -0.62 33.99
CA GLY A 174 -1.24 -0.03 35.15
C GLY A 174 -2.17 0.27 36.32
N ASP A 175 -1.65 0.06 37.53
CA ASP A 175 -2.29 0.44 38.80
C ASP A 175 -2.22 1.97 39.05
N SER A 176 -1.49 2.71 38.20
CA SER A 176 -1.26 4.15 38.32
C SER A 176 -1.60 4.93 37.05
N LEU A 177 -1.92 6.22 37.23
CA LEU A 177 -2.16 7.15 36.13
C LEU A 177 -0.91 7.37 35.26
N ASP A 178 0.28 7.39 35.85
CA ASP A 178 1.52 7.58 35.11
C ASP A 178 1.79 6.40 34.16
N GLU A 179 1.57 5.18 34.61
CA GLU A 179 1.68 3.98 33.78
C GLU A 179 0.61 3.97 32.67
N SER A 180 -0.60 4.44 32.98
CA SER A 180 -1.67 4.64 32.00
C SER A 180 -1.30 5.67 30.91
N ILE A 181 -0.59 6.74 31.27
CA ILE A 181 -0.11 7.75 30.32
C ILE A 181 0.99 7.16 29.42
N ASP A 182 1.87 6.32 29.97
CA ASP A 182 2.91 5.66 29.18
C ASP A 182 2.34 4.61 28.22
N ASP A 183 1.29 3.87 28.64
CA ASP A 183 0.52 2.98 27.77
C ASP A 183 -0.11 3.77 26.60
N ILE A 184 -0.71 4.94 26.89
CA ILE A 184 -1.26 5.84 25.87
C ILE A 184 -0.19 6.36 24.92
N ARG A 185 0.95 6.83 25.44
CA ARG A 185 2.07 7.32 24.60
C ARG A 185 2.55 6.24 23.64
N THR A 186 2.66 5.01 24.14
CA THR A 186 3.05 3.84 23.34
C THR A 186 2.00 3.55 22.27
N ALA A 187 0.71 3.59 22.62
CA ALA A 187 -0.38 3.38 21.67
C ALA A 187 -0.44 4.47 20.59
N ILE A 188 -0.26 5.75 20.95
CA ILE A 188 -0.21 6.87 19.99
C ILE A 188 0.97 6.68 19.04
N THR A 189 2.17 6.39 19.57
CA THR A 189 3.38 6.19 18.76
C THR A 189 3.18 5.05 17.77
N THR A 190 2.69 3.90 18.25
CA THR A 190 2.39 2.73 17.43
C THR A 190 1.35 3.04 16.35
N PHE A 191 0.33 3.82 16.68
CA PHE A 191 -0.70 4.24 15.71
C PHE A 191 -0.12 5.16 14.62
N VAL A 192 0.73 6.11 14.99
CA VAL A 192 1.40 7.01 14.05
C VAL A 192 2.33 6.23 13.12
N GLU A 193 3.12 5.30 13.65
CA GLU A 193 3.99 4.41 12.85
C GLU A 193 3.17 3.55 11.88
N TYR A 194 2.08 2.97 12.35
CA TYR A 194 1.16 2.21 11.51
C TYR A 194 0.60 3.07 10.37
N LYS A 195 0.17 4.30 10.66
CA LYS A 195 -0.36 5.23 9.66
C LYS A 195 0.71 5.64 8.65
N ALA A 196 1.92 5.92 9.11
CA ALA A 196 3.06 6.21 8.24
C ALA A 196 3.36 5.05 7.29
N LYS A 197 3.42 3.81 7.81
CA LYS A 197 3.64 2.60 7.00
C LYS A 197 2.52 2.37 5.98
N ASN A 198 1.27 2.54 6.38
CA ASN A 198 0.12 2.41 5.49
C ASN A 198 0.15 3.45 4.36
N ASN A 199 0.55 4.69 4.67
CA ASN A 199 0.71 5.74 3.66
C ASN A 199 1.87 5.42 2.71
N GLN A 200 3.00 4.94 3.23
CA GLN A 200 4.14 4.51 2.39
C GLN A 200 3.73 3.39 1.42
N GLN A 201 2.95 2.42 1.89
CA GLN A 201 2.44 1.35 1.03
C GLN A 201 1.56 1.91 -0.10
N LYS A 202 0.60 2.77 0.22
CA LYS A 202 -0.25 3.41 -0.80
C LYS A 202 0.55 4.21 -1.82
N ILE A 203 1.60 4.90 -1.40
CA ILE A 203 2.50 5.62 -2.30
C ILE A 203 3.20 4.64 -3.25
N ASN A 204 3.72 3.53 -2.73
CA ASN A 204 4.37 2.49 -3.54
C ASN A 204 3.40 1.85 -4.55
N ASP A 205 2.15 1.62 -4.14
CA ASP A 205 1.10 1.06 -4.99
C ASP A 205 0.79 2.02 -6.15
N MET A 206 0.61 3.32 -5.85
CA MET A 206 0.39 4.35 -6.87
C MET A 206 1.57 4.47 -7.83
N ILE A 207 2.81 4.44 -7.33
CA ILE A 207 4.01 4.47 -8.19
C ILE A 207 4.02 3.26 -9.12
N SER A 208 3.66 2.08 -8.62
CA SER A 208 3.62 0.84 -9.40
C SER A 208 2.55 0.92 -10.49
N GLU A 209 1.37 1.45 -10.18
CA GLU A 209 0.28 1.68 -11.13
C GLU A 209 0.69 2.65 -12.25
N VAL A 210 1.33 3.76 -11.89
CA VAL A 210 1.83 4.74 -12.87
C VAL A 210 2.87 4.10 -13.78
N ARG A 211 3.82 3.34 -13.23
CA ARG A 211 4.84 2.62 -14.02
C ARG A 211 4.20 1.59 -14.96
N ALA A 212 3.22 0.83 -14.48
CA ALA A 212 2.48 -0.13 -15.28
C ALA A 212 1.76 0.56 -16.45
N THR A 213 1.08 1.68 -16.17
CA THR A 213 0.36 2.47 -17.19
C THR A 213 1.32 3.04 -18.23
N VAL A 214 2.46 3.61 -17.82
CA VAL A 214 3.48 4.13 -18.74
C VAL A 214 4.06 3.02 -19.60
N SER A 215 4.39 1.87 -19.01
CA SER A 215 4.89 0.70 -19.75
C SER A 215 3.87 0.21 -20.78
N GLN A 216 2.60 0.07 -20.39
CA GLN A 216 1.51 -0.31 -21.29
C GLN A 216 1.38 0.68 -22.45
N ARG A 217 1.33 1.99 -22.17
CA ARG A 217 1.22 3.02 -23.21
C ARG A 217 2.42 3.01 -24.14
N ASN A 218 3.62 2.81 -23.63
CA ASN A 218 4.81 2.72 -24.46
C ASN A 218 4.78 1.48 -25.37
N GLN A 219 4.29 0.33 -24.88
CA GLN A 219 4.08 -0.86 -25.69
C GLN A 219 3.01 -0.65 -26.77
N GLU A 220 1.90 -0.01 -26.42
CA GLU A 220 0.85 0.35 -27.38
C GLU A 220 1.40 1.28 -28.46
N THR A 221 2.07 2.37 -28.08
CA THR A 221 2.71 3.30 -29.02
C THR A 221 3.69 2.58 -29.93
N SER A 222 4.51 1.68 -29.40
CA SER A 222 5.46 0.88 -30.20
C SER A 222 4.75 -0.01 -31.21
N ARG A 223 3.61 -0.63 -30.85
CA ARG A 223 2.77 -1.41 -31.78
C ARG A 223 2.18 -0.54 -32.88
N TRP A 224 1.64 0.63 -32.53
CA TRP A 224 1.10 1.58 -33.50
C TRP A 224 2.15 2.06 -34.50
N LEU A 225 3.35 2.38 -34.02
CA LEU A 225 4.48 2.78 -34.87
C LEU A 225 4.88 1.66 -35.83
N ASN A 226 5.02 0.43 -35.32
CA ASN A 226 5.40 -0.70 -36.16
C ASN A 226 4.33 -1.01 -37.23
N ASN A 227 3.04 -0.98 -36.84
CA ASN A 227 1.94 -1.16 -37.78
C ASN A 227 1.91 -0.06 -38.85
N GLY A 228 2.09 1.20 -38.46
CA GLY A 228 2.13 2.33 -39.40
C GLY A 228 3.32 2.24 -40.36
N LEU A 229 4.51 1.91 -39.87
CA LEU A 229 5.70 1.72 -40.72
C LEU A 229 5.54 0.55 -41.68
N SER A 230 4.96 -0.56 -41.23
CA SER A 230 4.66 -1.72 -42.08
C SER A 230 3.66 -1.36 -43.19
N GLN A 231 2.62 -0.59 -42.85
CA GLN A 231 1.65 -0.11 -43.83
C GLN A 231 2.30 0.82 -44.87
N ILE A 232 3.10 1.80 -44.44
CA ILE A 232 3.84 2.67 -45.36
C ILE A 232 4.78 1.86 -46.26
N ALA A 233 5.51 0.90 -45.70
CA ALA A 233 6.39 0.04 -46.48
C ALA A 233 5.63 -0.79 -47.52
N SER A 234 4.44 -1.28 -47.16
CA SER A 234 3.52 -1.96 -48.09
C SER A 234 3.05 -1.02 -49.20
N ASP A 235 2.60 0.19 -48.86
CA ASP A 235 2.10 1.19 -49.82
C ASP A 235 3.20 1.62 -50.80
N ILE A 236 4.45 1.79 -50.34
CA ILE A 236 5.60 2.10 -51.19
C ILE A 236 5.88 0.96 -52.19
N LYS A 237 5.78 -0.30 -51.75
CA LYS A 237 5.96 -1.47 -52.63
C LYS A 237 4.84 -1.57 -53.66
N GLN A 238 3.59 -1.33 -53.25
CA GLN A 238 2.41 -1.43 -54.10
C GLN A 238 2.23 -0.22 -55.04
N GLY A 239 2.72 0.97 -54.68
CA GLY A 239 2.66 2.20 -55.48
C GLY A 239 3.70 2.30 -56.60
N LYS A 240 4.70 1.41 -56.64
CA LYS A 240 5.78 1.42 -57.65
C LYS A 240 5.50 0.78 -59.04
N PRO A 241 4.40 0.08 -59.38
CA PRO A 241 4.23 -0.46 -60.72
C PRO A 241 3.82 0.59 -61.78
N GLY A 242 3.42 1.81 -61.37
CA GLY A 242 2.88 2.83 -62.29
C GLY A 242 3.86 3.90 -62.80
N PHE A 243 5.05 4.05 -62.20
CA PHE A 243 5.98 5.13 -62.58
C PHE A 243 6.96 4.73 -63.69
N LEU A 244 7.28 3.44 -63.83
CA LEU A 244 8.22 2.96 -64.86
C LEU A 244 7.52 2.56 -66.17
N THR A 245 6.25 2.12 -66.11
CA THR A 245 5.52 1.53 -67.25
C THR A 245 4.94 2.55 -68.24
N ASN A 246 4.88 3.84 -67.89
CA ASN A 246 4.42 4.90 -68.80
C ASN A 246 5.54 5.67 -69.51
N SER A 247 6.81 5.39 -69.19
CA SER A 247 7.95 6.05 -69.87
C SER A 247 8.35 5.37 -71.19
N GLU A 248 7.89 4.15 -71.47
CA GLU A 248 8.21 3.40 -72.70
C GLU A 248 7.16 3.52 -73.82
N LYS A 249 6.05 4.23 -73.63
CA LYS A 249 5.00 4.42 -74.66
C LYS A 249 4.87 5.82 -75.25
N SER A 250 5.78 6.75 -74.91
CA SER A 250 5.78 8.12 -75.46
C SER A 250 6.94 8.39 -76.43
N GLY A 251 7.51 7.34 -77.02
CA GLY A 251 8.60 7.42 -77.99
C GLY A 251 8.44 6.41 -79.12
N ALA A 252 7.31 6.45 -79.82
CA ALA A 252 7.09 5.79 -81.10
C ALA A 252 6.20 6.66 -81.98
#